data_AF-A0A928YZE1-F1
#
_entry.id   AF-A0A928YZE1-F1
#
_cell.length_a   1.000
_cell.length_b   1.000
_cell.length_c   1.000
_cell.angle_alpha   90.00
_cell.angle_beta   90.00
_cell.angle_gamma   90.00
#
_symmetry.space_group_name_H-M   'P 1'
#
loop_
_entity.id
_entity.type
_entity.pdbx_description
1 polymer ?
#
loop_
_entity_poly.entity_id
_entity_poly.type
_entity_poly.pdbx_seq_one_letter_code
_entity_poly.pdbx_strand_id
1 'polypeptide(L)' 'MILIAAVISAMIAIQYGDVAFTGVIIWAFVAIAVRQFAQAPILITAIGSAIVLLLLLIFRNRSRST' A
#
# COMPACT_ATOMS: atom_id res chain seq x y z
N MET A 1 8.32 -11.01 -2.77
CA MET A 1 8.76 -9.69 -2.25
C MET A 1 7.63 -8.70 -2.05
N ILE A 2 6.65 -8.58 -2.96
CA ILE A 2 5.51 -7.63 -2.84
C ILE A 2 4.74 -7.80 -1.52
N LEU A 3 4.42 -9.03 -1.12
CA LEU A 3 3.74 -9.32 0.16
C LEU A 3 4.54 -8.85 1.38
N ILE A 4 5.87 -9.11 1.40
CA ILE A 4 6.75 -8.71 2.50
C ILE A 4 6.80 -7.18 2.58
N ALA A 5 6.95 -6.50 1.44
CA ALA A 5 6.92 -5.05 1.36
C ALA A 5 5.58 -4.47 1.83
N ALA A 6 4.46 -5.12 1.50
CA ALA A 6 3.13 -4.68 1.92
C ALA A 6 2.96 -4.80 3.45
N VAL A 7 3.39 -5.91 4.05
CA VAL A 7 3.32 -6.14 5.51
C VAL A 7 4.19 -5.14 6.26
N ILE A 8 5.44 -4.95 5.84
CA ILE A 8 6.36 -3.97 6.47
C ILE A 8 5.77 -2.56 6.36
N SER A 9 5.25 -2.20 5.19
CA SER A 9 4.65 -0.89 4.98
C SER A 9 3.40 -0.70 5.81
N ALA A 10 2.56 -1.73 5.98
CA ALA A 10 1.41 -1.67 6.87
C ALA A 10 1.85 -1.45 8.33
N MET A 11 2.88 -2.15 8.79
CA MET A 11 3.41 -1.93 10.14
C MET A 11 3.96 -0.52 10.33
N ILE A 12 4.73 0.01 9.38
CA ILE A 12 5.27 1.39 9.44
C ILE A 12 4.12 2.40 9.38
N ALA A 13 3.16 2.19 8.49
CA ALA A 13 1.97 3.01 8.37
C ALA A 13 1.14 2.99 9.66
N ILE A 14 1.16 1.88 10.43
CA ILE A 14 0.52 1.71 11.74
C ILE A 14 1.34 2.31 12.90
N GLN A 15 2.66 2.24 12.85
CA GLN A 15 3.51 2.69 13.96
C GLN A 15 3.74 4.20 13.92
N TYR A 16 4.11 4.73 12.75
CA TYR A 16 4.50 6.13 12.60
C TYR A 16 3.34 7.02 12.15
N GLY A 17 2.36 6.45 11.45
CA GLY A 17 1.18 7.18 10.98
C GLY A 17 1.53 8.34 10.04
N ASP A 18 2.61 8.19 9.30
CA ASP A 18 3.08 9.14 8.32
C ASP A 18 2.38 8.88 6.97
N VAL A 19 1.52 9.83 6.59
CA VAL A 19 0.70 9.75 5.38
C VAL A 19 1.57 9.86 4.12
N ALA A 20 2.63 10.66 4.17
CA ALA A 20 3.53 10.85 3.03
C ALA A 20 4.28 9.55 2.70
N PHE A 21 4.80 8.86 3.72
CA PHE A 21 5.47 7.57 3.53
C PHE A 21 4.54 6.52 2.93
N THR A 22 3.33 6.39 3.49
CA THR A 22 2.35 5.40 3.01
C THR A 22 1.89 5.72 1.58
N GLY A 23 1.74 7.00 1.23
CA GLY A 23 1.42 7.44 -0.13
C GLY A 23 2.50 7.08 -1.16
N VAL A 24 3.79 7.24 -0.83
CA VAL A 24 4.91 6.85 -1.70
C VAL A 24 4.91 5.34 -1.94
N ILE A 25 4.64 4.54 -0.90
CA ILE A 25 4.56 3.08 -1.02
C ILE A 25 3.40 2.67 -1.95
N ILE A 26 2.22 3.30 -1.82
CA ILE A 26 1.08 3.03 -2.70
C ILE A 26 1.47 3.33 -4.15
N TRP A 27 2.11 4.48 -4.41
CA TRP A 27 2.61 4.84 -5.73
C TRP A 27 3.64 3.85 -6.28
N ALA A 28 4.52 3.31 -5.43
CA ALA A 28 5.47 2.27 -5.82
C ALA A 28 4.77 0.97 -6.25
N PHE A 29 3.72 0.55 -5.53
CA PHE A 29 2.92 -0.62 -5.95
C PHE A 29 2.17 -0.38 -7.27
N VAL A 30 1.67 0.84 -7.50
CA VAL A 30 1.08 1.22 -8.80
C VAL A 30 2.12 1.13 -9.92
N ALA A 31 3.33 1.66 -9.72
CA ALA A 31 4.40 1.57 -10.71
C ALA A 31 4.80 0.12 -11.03
N ILE A 32 4.82 -0.75 -10.02
CA ILE A 32 5.06 -2.20 -10.21
C ILE A 32 3.93 -2.82 -11.04
N ALA A 33 2.67 -2.48 -10.74
CA ALA A 33 1.52 -2.99 -11.50
C ALA A 33 1.56 -2.54 -12.97
N VAL A 34 1.90 -1.27 -13.23
CA VAL A 34 2.06 -0.75 -14.60
C VAL A 34 3.21 -1.47 -15.31
N ARG A 35 4.36 -1.65 -14.64
CA ARG A 35 5.53 -2.32 -15.23
C ARG A 35 5.31 -3.80 -15.52
N GLN A 36 4.52 -4.48 -14.69
CA GLN A 36 4.27 -5.92 -14.77
C GLN A 36 2.88 -6.24 -15.34
N PHE A 37 2.32 -5.35 -16.16
CA PHE A 37 0.96 -5.49 -16.69
C PHE A 37 0.73 -6.80 -17.47
N ALA A 38 1.77 -7.32 -18.13
CA ALA A 38 1.71 -8.59 -18.85
C ALA A 38 1.71 -9.83 -17.95
N GLN A 39 2.00 -9.69 -16.65
CA GLN A 39 2.00 -10.78 -15.68
C GLN A 39 0.83 -10.63 -14.70
N ALA A 40 -0.32 -11.18 -15.08
CA ALA A 40 -1.56 -11.16 -14.32
C ALA A 40 -1.42 -11.44 -12.80
N PRO A 41 -0.69 -12.49 -12.33
CA PRO A 41 -0.58 -12.75 -10.89
C PRO A 41 0.18 -11.66 -10.12
N ILE A 42 1.17 -11.00 -10.75
CA ILE A 42 1.93 -9.90 -10.13
C ILE A 42 1.09 -8.63 -10.08
N LEU A 43 0.33 -8.36 -11.15
CA LEU A 43 -0.56 -7.22 -11.22
C LEU A 43 -1.68 -7.29 -10.16
N ILE A 44 -2.35 -8.44 -10.03
CA ILE A 44 -3.44 -8.63 -9.05
C ILE A 44 -2.92 -8.45 -7.63
N THR A 45 -1.76 -9.02 -7.30
CA THR A 45 -1.18 -8.92 -5.95
C THR A 45 -0.69 -7.51 -5.63
N ALA A 46 -0.10 -6.80 -6.59
CA ALA A 46 0.33 -5.41 -6.41
C ALA A 46 -0.86 -4.46 -6.21
N ILE A 47 -1.89 -4.56 -7.06
CA ILE A 47 -3.10 -3.74 -6.95
C ILE A 47 -3.86 -4.05 -5.66
N GLY A 48 -4.05 -5.33 -5.33
CA GLY A 48 -4.69 -5.74 -4.08
C GLY A 48 -3.97 -5.18 -2.85
N SER A 49 -2.63 -5.25 -2.83
CA SER A 49 -1.83 -4.70 -1.72
C SER A 49 -1.93 -3.17 -1.62
N ALA A 50 -1.95 -2.47 -2.77
CA ALA A 50 -2.13 -1.02 -2.81
C ALA A 50 -3.51 -0.59 -2.26
N ILE A 51 -4.57 -1.30 -2.63
CA ILE A 51 -5.94 -1.03 -2.14
C ILE A 51 -6.02 -1.25 -0.63
N VAL A 52 -5.47 -2.34 -0.12
CA VAL A 52 -5.46 -2.64 1.33
C VAL A 52 -4.76 -1.53 2.11
N LEU A 53 -3.60 -1.07 1.64
CA LEU A 53 -2.86 0.03 2.27
C LEU A 53 -3.62 1.36 2.21
N LEU A 54 -4.27 1.65 1.08
CA LEU A 54 -5.11 2.84 0.91
C LEU A 54 -6.29 2.83 1.90
N LEU A 55 -6.98 1.71 2.02
CA LEU A 55 -8.08 1.55 2.99
C LEU A 55 -7.57 1.75 4.42
N LEU A 56 -6.45 1.10 4.77
CA LEU A 56 -5.81 1.26 6.08
C LEU A 56 -5.52 2.73 6.40
N LEU A 57 -4.99 3.48 5.43
CA LEU A 57 -4.73 4.91 5.55
C LEU A 57 -6.01 5.72 5.81
N ILE A 58 -7.07 5.47 5.03
CA ILE A 58 -8.35 6.18 5.14
C ILE A 58 -9.01 5.92 6.50
N PHE A 59 -9.09 4.66 6.92
CA PHE A 59 -9.67 4.27 8.21
C PHE A 59 -8.88 4.85 9.38
N ARG A 60 -7.54 4.86 9.29
CA ARG A 60 -6.68 5.50 10.29
C ARG A 60 -6.94 7.00 10.39
N ASN A 61 -6.93 7.70 9.27
CA ASN A 61 -7.06 9.15 9.25
C ASN A 61 -8.41 9.58 9.84
N ARG A 62 -9.48 8.80 9.58
CA ARG A 62 -10.77 8.97 10.25
C ARG A 62 -10.68 8.77 11.76
N SER A 63 -10.02 7.71 12.22
CA SER A 63 -9.92 7.39 13.66
C SER A 63 -9.12 8.41 14.47
N ARG A 64 -8.21 9.18 13.85
CA ARG A 64 -7.49 10.28 14.53
C ARG A 64 -8.28 11.60 14.58
N SER A 65 -9.38 11.70 13.83
CA SER A 65 -10.18 12.94 13.70
C SER A 65 -11.41 12.98 14.63
N THR A 66 -11.69 11.88 15.34
CA THR A 66 -12.71 11.80 16.41
C THR A 66 -12.05 11.85 17.76
#